data_AF-A0A1F5KIV2-F1
#
_entry.id   AF-A0A1F5KIV2-F1
#
_cell.length_a   1.000
_cell.length_b   1.000
_cell.length_c   1.000
_cell.angle_alpha   90.00
_cell.angle_beta   90.00
_cell.angle_gamma   90.00
#
_symmetry.space_group_name_H-M   'P 1'
#
loop_
_entity.id
_entity.type
_entity.pdbx_description
1 polymer ?
#
loop_
_entity_poly.entity_id
_entity_poly.type
_entity_poly.pdbx_seq_one_letter_code
_entity_poly.pdbx_strand_id
1 'polypeptide(L)'
;MVQTLTLLKKEISSSLKEKELLGVFNLSLCLFWGYFSLFYLFFKPIHQFYPEIDPKTLLWWQQQFLFRDGLEPQVMLIGGFLYIGSYLFLSYRLKSFSWLRSKFLLVVLLLITGYLTLKIQTPIIRLASLPQIAALVLGTLVLVSSGYLVSKSLLFKKHPRFVKSFGWLCLVILVIFGLDVASIYDFGYYLGPALKLLQGEKLGSFYIQYGVVGTWIFELMMMLKLKIYQMQVILGVLFVMWLFLYYQASKYLIEEKFLRFIFVVALVIIRYLSINHDPIRLPQVQPFRLDLWLIAFLVTARFGFISWVSASVFALLYIFDNSFGFLYLGVYGLSLVLKYIVSKKERKELLKKAWQLIFPIAIAAIFNLYFFQSLTSPAAKLYEKVQLGLMPIAWNSPFWLIFAGLPICCFWLGKQPLKLLLLGLTLVELVYFYGRSHDHNLLNISGILVLLFFTSLDSFAKSHSKKILPQAVGLVLILISIVIFSGHIFSKLERAKIHVLAGQVFPISDYEVSVLKNTQMFSIYPKQTEILILSQFDTFLNYHWGLKQIGKIVPFSINLYVDKTSDFLKENIDQGVKVVVWETEMIEMLKQLNSSDHMKQQMLQFILIQMSGFWEVKYEKIPRN
;
A
#
# COMPACT_ATOMS: atom_id res chain seq x y z
N MET A 1 29.64 -16.61 -23.78
CA MET A 1 28.68 -15.62 -23.23
C MET A 1 28.14 -14.65 -24.30
N VAL A 2 28.98 -13.96 -25.09
CA VAL A 2 28.51 -13.10 -26.21
C VAL A 2 27.96 -13.92 -27.39
N GLN A 3 28.60 -15.01 -27.81
CA GLN A 3 28.02 -15.97 -28.77
C GLN A 3 26.73 -16.64 -28.24
N THR A 4 26.65 -16.85 -26.93
CA THR A 4 25.44 -17.31 -26.22
C THR A 4 24.30 -16.30 -26.36
N LEU A 5 24.61 -14.99 -26.27
CA LEU A 5 23.68 -13.86 -26.44
C LEU A 5 23.24 -13.63 -27.90
N THR A 6 24.04 -14.01 -28.89
CA THR A 6 23.68 -13.89 -30.32
C THR A 6 22.88 -15.08 -30.83
N LEU A 7 23.15 -16.31 -30.36
CA LEU A 7 22.29 -17.49 -30.57
C LEU A 7 20.90 -17.32 -29.91
N LEU A 8 20.85 -16.55 -28.81
CA LEU A 8 19.66 -16.19 -28.01
C LEU A 8 18.56 -15.43 -28.78
N LYS A 9 18.83 -14.87 -29.96
CA LYS A 9 17.83 -14.18 -30.79
C LYS A 9 17.09 -15.13 -31.74
N LYS A 10 17.64 -16.34 -31.99
CA LYS A 10 17.17 -17.27 -33.03
C LYS A 10 16.38 -18.46 -32.47
N GLU A 11 16.59 -18.85 -31.21
CA GLU A 11 15.99 -20.09 -30.65
C GLU A 11 14.66 -19.93 -29.88
N ILE A 12 14.19 -18.72 -29.55
CA ILE A 12 12.93 -18.52 -28.78
C ILE A 12 11.90 -17.69 -29.59
N SER A 13 11.99 -17.69 -30.93
CA SER A 13 11.00 -17.03 -31.80
C SER A 13 10.26 -17.98 -32.75
N SER A 14 10.28 -19.28 -32.47
CA SER A 14 9.37 -20.26 -33.06
C SER A 14 8.60 -20.94 -31.94
N SER A 15 7.35 -21.31 -32.20
CA SER A 15 6.42 -21.97 -31.28
C SER A 15 7.12 -22.84 -30.21
N LEU A 16 7.10 -22.42 -28.95
CA LEU A 16 7.56 -23.24 -27.83
C LEU A 16 6.85 -24.59 -27.91
N LYS A 17 7.62 -25.68 -27.96
CA LYS A 17 7.03 -27.02 -28.03
C LYS A 17 6.29 -27.28 -26.72
N GLU A 18 5.15 -27.98 -26.78
CA GLU A 18 4.31 -28.31 -25.60
C GLU A 18 5.14 -28.82 -24.40
N LYS A 19 6.15 -29.66 -24.66
CA LYS A 19 7.07 -30.20 -23.64
C LYS A 19 7.89 -29.14 -22.91
N GLU A 20 8.26 -28.05 -23.57
CA GLU A 20 9.01 -26.95 -22.94
C GLU A 20 8.09 -26.09 -22.08
N LEU A 21 6.85 -25.88 -22.52
CA LEU A 21 5.80 -25.20 -21.75
C LEU A 21 5.49 -25.97 -20.46
N LEU A 22 5.34 -27.30 -20.55
CA LEU A 22 5.18 -28.18 -19.39
C LEU A 22 6.34 -28.05 -18.40
N GLY A 23 7.58 -28.05 -18.89
CA GLY A 23 8.76 -27.88 -18.05
C GLY A 23 8.78 -26.55 -17.30
N VAL A 24 8.33 -25.47 -17.93
CA VAL A 24 8.21 -24.14 -17.33
C VAL A 24 7.21 -24.11 -16.18
N PHE A 25 6.02 -24.68 -16.37
CA PHE A 25 5.00 -24.75 -15.32
C PHE A 25 5.43 -25.64 -14.16
N ASN A 26 5.97 -26.82 -14.44
CA ASN A 26 6.49 -27.72 -13.41
C ASN A 26 7.64 -27.10 -12.62
N LEU A 27 8.58 -26.42 -13.29
CA LEU A 27 9.66 -25.70 -12.60
C LEU A 27 9.11 -24.62 -11.64
N SER A 28 8.10 -23.85 -12.09
CA SER A 28 7.48 -22.81 -11.28
C SER A 28 6.86 -23.39 -10.01
N LEU A 29 6.08 -24.47 -10.15
CA LEU A 29 5.42 -25.15 -9.02
C LEU A 29 6.43 -25.88 -8.11
N CYS A 30 7.45 -26.54 -8.65
CA CYS A 30 8.51 -27.16 -7.85
C CYS A 30 9.27 -26.12 -7.01
N LEU A 31 9.65 -24.98 -7.61
CA LEU A 31 10.31 -23.92 -6.86
C LEU A 31 9.40 -23.29 -5.83
N PHE A 32 8.11 -23.12 -6.15
CA PHE A 32 7.13 -22.62 -5.18
C PHE A 32 7.05 -23.55 -3.97
N TRP A 33 6.83 -24.85 -4.18
CA TRP A 33 6.73 -25.82 -3.09
C TRP A 33 8.04 -25.97 -2.31
N GLY A 34 9.19 -25.90 -2.98
CA GLY A 34 10.49 -25.85 -2.31
C GLY A 34 10.62 -24.63 -1.40
N TYR A 35 10.27 -23.44 -1.90
CA TYR A 35 10.31 -22.21 -1.13
C TYR A 35 9.31 -22.24 0.05
N PHE A 36 8.06 -22.60 -0.22
CA PHE A 36 6.99 -22.70 0.77
C PHE A 36 7.37 -23.64 1.91
N SER A 37 7.86 -24.85 1.58
CA SER A 37 8.27 -25.82 2.59
C SER A 37 9.49 -25.34 3.39
N LEU A 38 10.48 -24.70 2.75
CA LEU A 38 11.63 -24.13 3.46
C LEU A 38 11.20 -22.98 4.40
N PHE A 39 10.33 -22.09 3.94
CA PHE A 39 9.80 -21.01 4.76
C PHE A 39 9.12 -21.55 6.01
N TYR A 40 8.24 -22.55 5.87
CA TYR A 40 7.55 -23.14 7.02
C TYR A 40 8.44 -24.03 7.90
N LEU A 41 9.48 -24.65 7.33
CA LEU A 41 10.49 -25.37 8.11
C LEU A 41 11.24 -24.42 9.06
N PHE A 42 11.51 -23.19 8.61
CA PHE A 42 12.17 -22.15 9.40
C PHE A 42 11.19 -21.16 10.05
N PHE A 43 9.89 -21.47 10.10
CA PHE A 43 8.87 -20.55 10.60
C PHE A 43 9.19 -20.05 12.03
N LYS A 44 9.43 -20.97 12.97
CA LYS A 44 9.71 -20.62 14.36
C LYS A 44 10.95 -19.70 14.53
N PRO A 45 12.15 -20.04 13.99
CA PRO A 45 13.32 -19.18 14.14
C PRO A 45 13.19 -17.83 13.42
N ILE A 46 12.44 -17.76 12.31
CA ILE A 46 12.17 -16.48 11.64
C ILE A 46 11.39 -15.54 12.58
N HIS A 47 10.32 -16.04 13.22
CA HIS A 47 9.41 -15.21 14.01
C HIS A 47 9.88 -14.93 15.44
N GLN A 48 10.79 -15.75 15.98
CA GLN A 48 11.35 -15.60 17.33
C GLN A 48 12.73 -14.94 17.35
N PHE A 49 13.13 -14.30 16.24
CA PHE A 49 14.47 -13.72 16.11
C PHE A 49 14.75 -12.56 17.08
N TYR A 50 13.74 -11.72 17.32
CA TYR A 50 13.84 -10.57 18.22
C TYR A 50 13.28 -10.88 19.62
N PRO A 51 13.78 -10.20 20.67
CA PRO A 51 13.34 -10.44 22.05
C PRO A 51 11.89 -10.00 22.28
N GLU A 52 11.22 -10.67 23.22
CA GLU A 52 9.85 -10.33 23.61
C GLU A 52 9.80 -9.01 24.38
N ILE A 53 8.75 -8.22 24.12
CA ILE A 53 8.47 -6.97 24.81
C ILE A 53 7.47 -7.26 25.91
N ASP A 54 7.75 -6.78 27.13
CA ASP A 54 6.80 -6.84 28.22
C ASP A 54 5.57 -5.97 27.88
N PRO A 55 4.36 -6.56 27.73
CA PRO A 55 3.15 -5.83 27.41
C PRO A 55 2.84 -4.70 28.39
N LYS A 56 3.29 -4.82 29.66
CA LYS A 56 3.07 -3.79 30.70
C LYS A 56 3.77 -2.48 30.40
N THR A 57 4.82 -2.51 29.59
CA THR A 57 5.54 -1.30 29.17
C THR A 57 4.75 -0.49 28.13
N LEU A 58 3.72 -1.09 27.52
CA LEU A 58 2.91 -0.49 26.47
C LEU A 58 1.52 -0.07 26.95
N LEU A 59 0.98 0.96 26.32
CA LEU A 59 -0.40 1.41 26.53
C LEU A 59 -1.39 0.29 26.17
N TRP A 60 -2.50 0.21 26.92
CA TRP A 60 -3.39 -0.96 26.93
C TRP A 60 -3.96 -1.28 25.55
N TRP A 61 -4.33 -0.28 24.77
CA TRP A 61 -4.87 -0.49 23.42
C TRP A 61 -3.81 -0.90 22.40
N GLN A 62 -2.52 -0.77 22.71
CA GLN A 62 -1.43 -1.26 21.87
C GLN A 62 -1.14 -2.74 22.12
N GLN A 63 -1.44 -3.24 23.33
CA GLN A 63 -1.13 -4.61 23.73
C GLN A 63 -1.85 -5.65 22.86
N GLN A 64 -3.07 -5.35 22.40
CA GLN A 64 -3.83 -6.21 21.49
C GLN A 64 -3.19 -6.37 20.10
N PHE A 65 -2.23 -5.51 19.75
CA PHE A 65 -1.52 -5.54 18.46
C PHE A 65 -0.11 -6.11 18.57
N LEU A 66 0.24 -6.75 19.69
CA LEU A 66 1.50 -7.46 19.86
C LEU A 66 1.46 -8.79 19.08
N PHE A 67 1.83 -8.73 17.81
CA PHE A 67 2.02 -9.88 16.94
C PHE A 67 3.52 -10.08 16.69
N ARG A 68 3.97 -11.35 16.58
CA ARG A 68 5.40 -11.67 16.41
C ARG A 68 5.70 -11.89 14.94
N ASP A 69 6.68 -11.17 14.41
CA ASP A 69 7.06 -11.27 12.99
C ASP A 69 8.56 -11.40 12.72
N GLY A 70 9.39 -11.20 13.75
CA GLY A 70 10.83 -11.42 13.69
C GLY A 70 11.48 -10.89 12.40
N LEU A 71 12.04 -11.79 11.58
CA LEU A 71 12.69 -11.49 10.30
C LEU A 71 11.84 -11.79 9.04
N GLU A 72 10.54 -12.06 9.18
CA GLU A 72 9.69 -12.45 8.04
C GLU A 72 9.77 -11.46 6.88
N PRO A 73 9.66 -10.12 7.06
CA PRO A 73 9.68 -9.19 5.94
C PRO A 73 10.99 -9.21 5.15
N GLN A 74 12.13 -9.33 5.85
CA GLN A 74 13.46 -9.40 5.25
C GLN A 74 13.64 -10.74 4.50
N VAL A 75 13.24 -11.86 5.11
CA VAL A 75 13.32 -13.20 4.51
C VAL A 75 12.43 -13.29 3.27
N MET A 76 11.22 -12.76 3.32
CA MET A 76 10.29 -12.77 2.20
C MET A 76 10.73 -11.84 1.06
N LEU A 77 11.26 -10.66 1.37
CA LEU A 77 11.79 -9.74 0.34
C LEU A 77 13.01 -10.34 -0.38
N ILE A 78 14.05 -10.72 0.37
CA ILE A 78 15.27 -11.30 -0.21
C ILE A 78 14.95 -12.63 -0.89
N GLY A 79 14.15 -13.46 -0.22
CA GLY A 79 13.68 -14.74 -0.72
C GLY A 79 12.88 -14.61 -2.02
N GLY A 80 12.05 -13.58 -2.16
CA GLY A 80 11.31 -13.30 -3.40
C GLY A 80 12.23 -12.98 -4.59
N PHE A 81 13.28 -12.17 -4.39
CA PHE A 81 14.28 -11.92 -5.43
C PHE A 81 15.07 -13.17 -5.78
N LEU A 82 15.49 -13.96 -4.78
CA LEU A 82 16.18 -15.23 -4.99
C LEU A 82 15.30 -16.26 -5.70
N TYR A 83 14.01 -16.32 -5.38
CA TYR A 83 13.02 -17.20 -5.99
C TYR A 83 12.87 -16.91 -7.48
N ILE A 84 12.65 -15.64 -7.85
CA ILE A 84 12.56 -15.22 -9.25
C ILE A 84 13.90 -15.38 -9.98
N GLY A 85 15.02 -15.03 -9.34
CA GLY A 85 16.36 -15.22 -9.90
C GLY A 85 16.69 -16.68 -10.18
N SER A 86 16.36 -17.58 -9.25
CA SER A 86 16.53 -19.03 -9.39
C SER A 86 15.68 -19.58 -10.52
N TYR A 87 14.44 -19.12 -10.63
CA TYR A 87 13.57 -19.49 -11.73
C TYR A 87 14.13 -19.07 -13.09
N LEU A 88 14.59 -17.82 -13.22
CA LEU A 88 15.24 -17.33 -14.45
C LEU A 88 16.49 -18.12 -14.81
N PHE A 89 17.30 -18.50 -13.81
CA PHE A 89 18.49 -19.31 -14.02
C PHE A 89 18.16 -20.75 -14.46
N LEU A 90 17.24 -21.41 -13.77
CA LEU A 90 16.89 -22.82 -14.04
C LEU A 90 16.06 -22.99 -15.31
N SER A 91 15.20 -22.04 -15.65
CA SER A 91 14.44 -22.05 -16.90
C SER A 91 15.35 -22.06 -18.13
N TYR A 92 16.53 -21.42 -18.06
CA TYR A 92 17.54 -21.49 -19.11
C TYR A 92 18.14 -22.90 -19.27
N ARG A 93 18.22 -23.66 -18.18
CA ARG A 93 18.75 -25.03 -18.14
C ARG A 93 17.66 -26.09 -18.20
N LEU A 94 16.43 -25.72 -18.55
CA LEU A 94 15.29 -26.63 -18.56
C LEU A 94 15.50 -27.86 -19.47
N LYS A 95 16.31 -27.72 -20.53
CA LYS A 95 16.68 -28.84 -21.41
C LYS A 95 17.47 -29.94 -20.69
N SER A 96 18.18 -29.61 -19.62
CA SER A 96 18.93 -30.56 -18.80
C SER A 96 18.06 -31.35 -17.83
N PHE A 97 16.80 -30.98 -17.64
CA PHE A 97 15.88 -31.58 -16.67
C PHE A 97 14.69 -32.23 -17.38
N SER A 98 14.89 -33.43 -17.94
CA SER A 98 13.85 -34.15 -18.69
C SER A 98 12.60 -34.46 -17.86
N TRP A 99 12.77 -34.79 -16.57
CA TRP A 99 11.68 -35.11 -15.64
C TRP A 99 10.69 -33.95 -15.43
N LEU A 100 11.15 -32.70 -15.51
CA LEU A 100 10.29 -31.52 -15.43
C LEU A 100 9.29 -31.44 -16.60
N ARG A 101 9.49 -32.19 -17.68
CA ARG A 101 8.59 -32.16 -18.85
C ARG A 101 7.47 -33.20 -18.75
N SER A 102 7.32 -33.84 -17.60
CA SER A 102 6.31 -34.86 -17.35
C SER A 102 4.92 -34.27 -17.11
N LYS A 103 3.90 -34.80 -17.82
CA LYS A 103 2.49 -34.48 -17.55
C LYS A 103 2.04 -35.00 -16.18
N PHE A 104 2.55 -36.17 -15.77
CA PHE A 104 2.25 -36.76 -14.47
C PHE A 104 2.71 -35.83 -13.33
N LEU A 105 3.92 -35.29 -13.42
CA LEU A 105 4.43 -34.33 -12.44
C LEU A 105 3.53 -33.09 -12.35
N LEU A 106 3.06 -32.57 -13.48
CA LEU A 106 2.16 -31.42 -13.50
C LEU A 106 0.85 -31.72 -12.77
N VAL A 107 0.24 -32.87 -13.04
CA VAL A 107 -1.00 -33.28 -12.36
C VAL A 107 -0.77 -33.40 -10.85
N VAL A 108 0.33 -34.02 -10.42
CA VAL A 108 0.66 -34.13 -8.99
C VAL A 108 0.84 -32.75 -8.36
N LEU A 109 1.62 -31.86 -8.96
CA LEU A 109 1.85 -30.51 -8.44
C LEU A 109 0.56 -29.68 -8.42
N LEU A 110 -0.31 -29.83 -9.43
CA LEU A 110 -1.61 -29.17 -9.47
C LEU A 110 -2.57 -29.71 -8.42
N LEU A 111 -2.55 -31.01 -8.12
CA LEU A 111 -3.36 -31.59 -7.04
C LEU A 111 -2.91 -31.06 -5.68
N ILE A 112 -1.60 -31.00 -5.42
CA ILE A 112 -1.07 -30.45 -4.16
C ILE A 112 -1.39 -28.95 -4.05
N THR A 113 -1.22 -28.19 -5.13
CA THR A 113 -1.57 -26.75 -5.19
C THR A 113 -3.08 -26.53 -5.08
N GLY A 114 -3.87 -27.42 -5.66
CA GLY A 114 -5.33 -27.43 -5.54
C GLY A 114 -5.77 -27.70 -4.10
N TYR A 115 -5.13 -28.63 -3.41
CA TYR A 115 -5.37 -28.87 -1.98
C TYR A 115 -5.08 -27.63 -1.13
N LEU A 116 -3.95 -26.95 -1.37
CA LEU A 116 -3.67 -25.66 -0.73
C LEU A 116 -4.77 -24.64 -1.02
N THR A 117 -5.22 -24.55 -2.28
CA THR A 117 -6.29 -23.64 -2.71
C THR A 117 -7.60 -23.90 -1.96
N LEU A 118 -7.96 -25.16 -1.73
CA LEU A 118 -9.15 -25.54 -0.95
C LEU A 118 -9.03 -25.18 0.53
N LYS A 119 -7.80 -25.08 1.06
CA LYS A 119 -7.55 -24.69 2.45
C LYS A 119 -7.47 -23.19 2.64
N ILE A 120 -7.34 -22.40 1.56
CA ILE A 120 -7.31 -20.94 1.64
C ILE A 120 -8.61 -20.46 2.25
N GLN A 121 -8.50 -19.92 3.46
CA GLN A 121 -9.58 -19.17 4.06
C GLN A 121 -9.45 -17.76 3.51
N THR A 122 -10.43 -17.32 2.75
CA THR A 122 -10.53 -15.92 2.35
C THR A 122 -11.49 -15.26 3.35
N PRO A 123 -11.00 -14.67 4.45
CA PRO A 123 -11.85 -14.05 5.47
C PRO A 123 -12.67 -12.84 4.93
N ILE A 124 -12.50 -12.49 3.65
CA ILE A 124 -13.07 -11.32 2.98
C ILE A 124 -14.28 -11.70 2.11
N ILE A 125 -14.62 -12.98 1.97
CA ILE A 125 -15.79 -13.38 1.18
C ILE A 125 -17.06 -12.89 1.89
N ARG A 126 -17.67 -11.85 1.34
CA ARG A 126 -19.05 -11.48 1.63
C ARG A 126 -19.82 -11.65 0.35
N LEU A 127 -20.57 -12.75 0.25
CA LEU A 127 -21.43 -13.01 -0.91
C LEU A 127 -22.69 -12.16 -0.82
N ALA A 128 -23.07 -11.55 -1.94
CA ALA A 128 -24.39 -10.99 -2.13
C ALA A 128 -25.40 -12.12 -2.42
N SER A 129 -26.69 -11.78 -2.49
CA SER A 129 -27.71 -12.74 -2.94
C SER A 129 -27.47 -13.15 -4.41
N LEU A 130 -27.91 -14.36 -4.79
CA LEU A 130 -27.74 -14.86 -6.15
C LEU A 130 -28.27 -13.89 -7.24
N PRO A 131 -29.44 -13.24 -7.09
CA PRO A 131 -29.91 -12.24 -8.05
C PRO A 131 -28.98 -11.02 -8.16
N GLN A 132 -28.41 -10.56 -7.03
CA GLN A 132 -27.45 -9.46 -7.03
C GLN A 132 -26.16 -9.85 -7.73
N ILE A 133 -25.64 -11.07 -7.50
CA ILE A 133 -24.47 -11.59 -8.20
C ILE A 133 -24.74 -11.66 -9.72
N ALA A 134 -25.89 -12.22 -10.11
CA ALA A 134 -26.29 -12.29 -11.51
C ALA A 134 -26.37 -10.89 -12.15
N ALA A 135 -26.95 -9.92 -11.46
CA ALA A 135 -27.01 -8.53 -11.92
C ALA A 135 -25.62 -7.91 -12.09
N LEU A 136 -24.69 -8.13 -11.16
CA LEU A 136 -23.30 -7.64 -11.26
C LEU A 136 -22.56 -8.28 -12.44
N VAL A 137 -22.72 -9.59 -12.64
CA VAL A 137 -22.12 -10.34 -13.75
C VAL A 137 -22.68 -9.82 -15.08
N LEU A 138 -24.00 -9.77 -15.23
CA LEU A 138 -24.66 -9.27 -16.44
C LEU A 138 -24.29 -7.82 -16.73
N GLY A 139 -24.35 -6.94 -15.71
CA GLY A 139 -23.96 -5.54 -15.84
C GLY A 139 -22.52 -5.37 -16.29
N THR A 140 -21.59 -6.19 -15.79
CA THR A 140 -20.18 -6.16 -16.21
C THR A 140 -20.00 -6.68 -17.63
N LEU A 141 -20.69 -7.76 -18.01
CA LEU A 141 -20.66 -8.27 -19.39
C LEU A 141 -21.22 -7.25 -20.38
N VAL A 142 -22.30 -6.56 -20.01
CA VAL A 142 -22.87 -5.44 -20.79
C VAL A 142 -21.87 -4.30 -20.88
N LEU A 143 -21.22 -3.91 -19.78
CA LEU A 143 -20.18 -2.86 -19.77
C LEU A 143 -19.03 -3.20 -20.71
N VAL A 144 -18.50 -4.43 -20.63
CA VAL A 144 -17.36 -4.85 -21.47
C VAL A 144 -17.77 -4.95 -22.94
N SER A 145 -18.94 -5.52 -23.23
CA SER A 145 -19.48 -5.62 -24.59
C SER A 145 -19.76 -4.26 -25.19
N SER A 146 -20.35 -3.35 -24.42
CA SER A 146 -20.61 -1.96 -24.83
C SER A 146 -19.31 -1.21 -25.07
N GLY A 147 -18.30 -1.36 -24.19
CA GLY A 147 -16.97 -0.79 -24.39
C GLY A 147 -16.30 -1.28 -25.68
N TYR A 148 -16.44 -2.56 -25.99
CA TYR A 148 -15.99 -3.14 -27.26
C TYR A 148 -16.69 -2.50 -28.47
N LEU A 149 -18.02 -2.41 -28.45
CA LEU A 149 -18.81 -1.81 -29.52
C LEU A 149 -18.49 -0.32 -29.71
N VAL A 150 -18.41 0.44 -28.61
CA VAL A 150 -18.03 1.86 -28.61
C VAL A 150 -16.63 2.03 -29.21
N SER A 151 -15.67 1.16 -28.90
CA SER A 151 -14.32 1.22 -29.47
C SER A 151 -14.30 1.06 -31.00
N LYS A 152 -15.31 0.40 -31.58
CA LYS A 152 -15.51 0.23 -33.03
C LYS A 152 -16.37 1.32 -33.66
N SER A 153 -17.13 2.07 -32.85
CA SER A 153 -18.08 3.08 -33.32
C SER A 153 -17.42 4.24 -34.07
N LEU A 154 -18.22 4.90 -34.93
CA LEU A 154 -17.79 6.07 -35.68
C LEU A 154 -17.48 7.26 -34.75
N LEU A 155 -18.19 7.37 -33.63
CA LEU A 155 -17.96 8.38 -32.59
C LEU A 155 -16.57 8.24 -31.98
N PHE A 156 -16.14 7.03 -31.61
CA PHE A 156 -14.80 6.82 -31.06
C PHE A 156 -13.70 7.06 -32.09
N LYS A 157 -13.96 6.75 -33.37
CA LYS A 157 -13.02 7.07 -34.47
C LYS A 157 -12.87 8.58 -34.67
N LYS A 158 -13.97 9.35 -34.65
CA LYS A 158 -13.95 10.82 -34.85
C LYS A 158 -13.50 11.58 -33.61
N HIS A 159 -13.92 11.17 -32.42
CA HIS A 159 -13.74 11.90 -31.15
C HIS A 159 -13.20 11.02 -30.01
N PRO A 160 -12.04 10.34 -30.17
CA PRO A 160 -11.52 9.41 -29.17
C PRO A 160 -11.14 10.08 -27.84
N ARG A 161 -10.79 11.37 -27.87
CA ARG A 161 -10.46 12.14 -26.65
C ARG A 161 -11.70 12.36 -25.80
N PHE A 162 -12.79 12.83 -26.42
CA PHE A 162 -14.06 13.07 -25.74
C PHE A 162 -14.59 11.80 -25.06
N VAL A 163 -14.68 10.68 -25.79
CA VAL A 163 -15.19 9.41 -25.23
C VAL A 163 -14.35 8.94 -24.05
N LYS A 164 -13.02 9.06 -24.13
CA LYS A 164 -12.13 8.72 -23.00
C LYS A 164 -12.33 9.65 -21.82
N SER A 165 -12.36 10.96 -22.04
CA SER A 165 -12.58 11.95 -20.98
C SER A 165 -13.92 11.75 -20.30
N PHE A 166 -14.97 11.44 -21.07
CA PHE A 166 -16.29 11.10 -20.53
C PHE A 166 -16.25 9.84 -19.67
N GLY A 167 -15.59 8.77 -20.13
CA GLY A 167 -15.42 7.56 -19.32
C GLY A 167 -14.68 7.79 -18.00
N TRP A 168 -13.63 8.62 -18.01
CA TRP A 168 -12.93 9.02 -16.79
C TRP A 168 -13.78 9.89 -15.88
N LEU A 169 -14.58 10.81 -16.44
CA LEU A 169 -15.52 11.61 -15.66
C LEU A 169 -16.57 10.73 -14.98
N CYS A 170 -17.15 9.75 -15.68
CA CYS A 170 -18.07 8.79 -15.10
C CYS A 170 -17.43 8.00 -13.94
N LEU A 171 -16.13 7.66 -14.06
CA LEU A 171 -15.41 6.99 -12.97
C LEU A 171 -15.18 7.92 -11.78
N VAL A 172 -14.83 9.20 -12.00
CA VAL A 172 -14.75 10.20 -10.92
C VAL A 172 -16.08 10.31 -10.19
N ILE A 173 -17.19 10.43 -10.93
CA ILE A 173 -18.55 10.47 -10.38
C ILE A 173 -18.82 9.20 -9.55
N LEU A 174 -18.59 8.02 -10.11
CA LEU A 174 -18.79 6.75 -9.40
C LEU A 174 -17.96 6.68 -8.09
N VAL A 175 -16.72 7.15 -8.12
CA VAL A 175 -15.86 7.15 -6.93
C VAL A 175 -16.35 8.13 -5.87
N ILE A 176 -16.67 9.36 -6.24
CA ILE A 176 -17.14 10.39 -5.30
C ILE A 176 -18.47 9.97 -4.66
N PHE A 177 -19.44 9.52 -5.46
CA PHE A 177 -20.73 9.08 -4.91
C PHE A 177 -20.60 7.79 -4.11
N GLY A 178 -19.60 6.94 -4.37
CA GLY A 178 -19.36 5.69 -3.64
C GLY A 178 -18.59 5.82 -2.32
N LEU A 179 -18.18 7.02 -1.94
CA LEU A 179 -17.44 7.29 -0.69
C LEU A 179 -18.25 6.85 0.54
N ASP A 180 -17.55 6.28 1.52
CA ASP A 180 -18.04 6.02 2.89
C ASP A 180 -17.63 7.19 3.81
N VAL A 181 -18.11 7.18 5.04
CA VAL A 181 -17.70 8.13 6.08
C VAL A 181 -16.19 8.03 6.31
N ALA A 182 -15.49 9.17 6.29
CA ALA A 182 -14.04 9.25 6.54
C ALA A 182 -13.65 8.72 7.93
N SER A 183 -12.51 8.03 8.02
CA SER A 183 -11.93 7.66 9.32
C SER A 183 -11.12 8.83 9.88
N ILE A 184 -11.70 9.61 10.78
CA ILE A 184 -11.02 10.77 11.40
C ILE A 184 -9.71 10.34 12.09
N TYR A 185 -9.70 9.15 12.69
CA TYR A 185 -8.53 8.54 13.30
C TYR A 185 -7.38 8.39 12.29
N ASP A 186 -7.63 7.75 11.15
CA ASP A 186 -6.61 7.52 10.13
C ASP A 186 -6.15 8.83 9.44
N PHE A 187 -7.04 9.81 9.32
CA PHE A 187 -6.70 11.15 8.85
C PHE A 187 -5.73 11.87 9.80
N GLY A 188 -5.83 11.62 11.11
CA GLY A 188 -4.95 12.18 12.13
C GLY A 188 -3.46 11.96 11.85
N TYR A 189 -3.09 10.80 11.31
CA TYR A 189 -1.70 10.45 10.96
C TYR A 189 -1.07 11.35 9.89
N TYR A 190 -1.87 12.05 9.10
CA TYR A 190 -1.38 13.04 8.13
C TYR A 190 -1.62 14.46 8.60
N LEU A 191 -2.78 14.72 9.21
CA LEU A 191 -3.14 16.05 9.73
C LEU A 191 -2.19 16.53 10.82
N GLY A 192 -1.67 15.63 11.67
CA GLY A 192 -0.87 16.02 12.85
C GLY A 192 0.50 16.53 12.43
N PRO A 193 1.25 15.74 11.64
CA PRO A 193 2.45 16.19 10.96
C PRO A 193 2.24 17.47 10.13
N ALA A 194 1.13 17.57 9.38
CA ALA A 194 0.82 18.74 8.55
C ALA A 194 0.57 20.00 9.40
N LEU A 195 -0.18 19.86 10.49
CA LEU A 195 -0.47 20.96 11.43
C LEU A 195 0.79 21.49 12.07
N LYS A 196 1.75 20.61 12.43
CA LYS A 196 3.04 21.03 12.95
C LYS A 196 3.87 21.84 11.95
N LEU A 197 3.89 21.44 10.68
CA LEU A 197 4.55 22.22 9.62
C LEU A 197 3.93 23.61 9.49
N LEU A 198 2.59 23.70 9.49
CA LEU A 198 1.87 24.98 9.46
C LEU A 198 2.14 25.87 10.67
N GLN A 199 2.43 25.25 11.82
CA GLN A 199 2.82 25.93 13.06
C GLN A 199 4.30 26.32 13.09
N GLY A 200 5.04 26.07 12.00
CA GLY A 200 6.45 26.47 11.85
C GLY A 200 7.46 25.49 12.43
N GLU A 201 7.05 24.27 12.81
CA GLU A 201 8.00 23.25 13.24
C GLU A 201 8.85 22.74 12.08
N LYS A 202 10.13 22.50 12.34
CA LYS A 202 11.07 21.99 11.35
C LYS A 202 10.72 20.55 10.96
N LEU A 203 10.73 20.24 9.65
CA LEU A 203 10.61 18.86 9.18
C LEU A 203 11.60 17.92 9.92
N GLY A 204 11.11 16.79 10.39
CA GLY A 204 11.89 15.80 11.13
C GLY A 204 12.07 16.09 12.63
N SER A 205 11.60 17.23 13.16
CA SER A 205 11.53 17.45 14.62
C SER A 205 10.46 16.59 15.29
N PHE A 206 9.44 16.17 14.54
CA PHE A 206 8.31 15.35 14.97
C PHE A 206 8.21 14.03 14.20
N TYR A 207 7.43 13.10 14.74
CA TYR A 207 7.20 11.78 14.18
C TYR A 207 6.32 11.86 12.92
N ILE A 208 6.74 11.16 11.85
CA ILE A 208 5.97 11.03 10.61
C ILE A 208 5.89 9.56 10.25
N GLN A 209 4.68 9.01 10.21
CA GLN A 209 4.47 7.58 9.97
C GLN A 209 4.44 7.22 8.47
N TYR A 210 3.79 8.04 7.66
CA TYR A 210 3.41 7.71 6.28
C TYR A 210 4.14 8.55 5.22
N GLY A 211 5.35 9.01 5.54
CA GLY A 211 6.18 9.78 4.62
C GLY A 211 5.75 11.24 4.46
N VAL A 212 6.49 11.95 3.60
CA VAL A 212 6.43 13.41 3.47
C VAL A 212 5.34 13.86 2.49
N VAL A 213 5.13 13.13 1.39
CA VAL A 213 4.19 13.56 0.33
C VAL A 213 2.76 13.68 0.84
N GLY A 214 2.26 12.66 1.54
CA GLY A 214 0.92 12.73 2.12
C GLY A 214 0.81 13.89 3.10
N THR A 215 1.82 14.10 3.94
CA THR A 215 1.88 15.23 4.88
C THR A 215 1.75 16.58 4.16
N TRP A 216 2.47 16.81 3.07
CA TRP A 216 2.36 18.05 2.29
C TRP A 216 1.03 18.22 1.56
N ILE A 217 0.43 17.13 1.07
CA ILE A 217 -0.91 17.19 0.47
C ILE A 217 -1.92 17.66 1.52
N PHE A 218 -1.87 17.11 2.73
CA PHE A 218 -2.72 17.52 3.84
C PHE A 218 -2.42 18.93 4.34
N GLU A 219 -1.16 19.33 4.39
CA GLU A 219 -0.75 20.70 4.69
C GLU A 219 -1.41 21.69 3.73
N LEU A 220 -1.34 21.45 2.42
CA LEU A 220 -1.99 22.30 1.41
C LEU A 220 -3.51 22.35 1.61
N MET A 221 -4.15 21.20 1.85
CA MET A 221 -5.60 21.16 2.13
C MET A 221 -5.97 21.93 3.40
N MET A 222 -5.11 21.89 4.41
CA MET A 222 -5.31 22.62 5.66
C MET A 222 -5.10 24.12 5.51
N MET A 223 -4.13 24.57 4.69
CA MET A 223 -3.96 25.98 4.30
C MET A 223 -5.21 26.53 3.61
N LEU A 224 -5.87 25.69 2.81
CA LEU A 224 -7.15 26.00 2.16
C LEU A 224 -8.35 25.90 3.11
N LYS A 225 -8.14 25.61 4.40
CA LYS A 225 -9.16 25.49 5.44
C LYS A 225 -10.25 24.45 5.11
N LEU A 226 -9.86 23.37 4.45
CA LEU A 226 -10.80 22.32 4.06
C LEU A 226 -11.23 21.47 5.27
N LYS A 227 -12.49 21.03 5.26
CA LYS A 227 -13.02 20.06 6.22
C LYS A 227 -12.66 18.63 5.78
N ILE A 228 -12.76 17.67 6.70
CA ILE A 228 -12.36 16.27 6.47
C ILE A 228 -13.07 15.65 5.28
N TYR A 229 -14.40 15.82 5.18
CA TYR A 229 -15.15 15.31 4.03
C TYR A 229 -14.72 15.93 2.70
N GLN A 230 -14.27 17.19 2.68
CA GLN A 230 -13.74 17.84 1.48
C GLN A 230 -12.36 17.29 1.10
N MET A 231 -11.52 17.05 2.11
CA MET A 231 -10.23 16.39 1.92
C MET A 231 -10.42 14.99 1.32
N GLN A 232 -11.38 14.21 1.84
CA GLN A 232 -11.71 12.87 1.32
C GLN A 232 -12.09 12.90 -0.16
N VAL A 233 -12.85 13.91 -0.61
CA VAL A 233 -13.21 14.09 -2.03
C VAL A 233 -11.98 14.34 -2.89
N ILE A 234 -11.05 15.18 -2.42
CA ILE A 234 -9.77 15.42 -3.11
C ILE A 234 -8.99 14.11 -3.22
N LEU A 235 -8.92 13.32 -2.16
CA LEU A 235 -8.27 12.00 -2.20
C LEU A 235 -8.97 11.06 -3.20
N GLY A 236 -10.30 11.11 -3.33
CA GLY A 236 -11.03 10.35 -4.34
C GLY A 236 -10.68 10.75 -5.78
N VAL A 237 -10.51 12.04 -6.04
CA VAL A 237 -10.02 12.55 -7.34
C VAL A 237 -8.58 12.09 -7.59
N LEU A 238 -7.70 12.18 -6.59
CA LEU A 238 -6.31 11.70 -6.67
C LEU A 238 -6.25 10.19 -6.93
N PHE A 239 -7.14 9.42 -6.30
CA PHE A 239 -7.26 7.98 -6.52
C PHE A 239 -7.60 7.65 -7.98
N VAL A 240 -8.59 8.32 -8.57
CA VAL A 240 -8.94 8.14 -10.00
C VAL A 240 -7.81 8.59 -10.92
N MET A 241 -7.12 9.68 -10.56
CA MET A 241 -5.93 10.13 -11.28
C MET A 241 -4.84 9.04 -11.30
N TRP A 242 -4.66 8.29 -10.20
CA TRP A 242 -3.73 7.16 -10.17
C TRP A 242 -4.19 5.99 -11.04
N LEU A 243 -5.48 5.66 -11.08
CA LEU A 243 -6.01 4.69 -12.04
C LEU A 243 -5.74 5.12 -13.49
N PHE A 244 -5.79 6.42 -13.78
CA PHE A 244 -5.39 6.96 -15.06
C PHE A 244 -3.88 6.80 -15.33
N LEU A 245 -3.01 6.97 -14.33
CA LEU A 245 -1.58 6.68 -14.47
C LEU A 245 -1.32 5.20 -14.74
N TYR A 246 -2.07 4.30 -14.14
CA TYR A 246 -2.02 2.86 -14.45
C TYR A 246 -2.40 2.61 -15.92
N TYR A 247 -3.45 3.28 -16.41
CA TYR A 247 -3.79 3.26 -17.84
C TYR A 247 -2.64 3.82 -18.71
N GLN A 248 -1.92 4.85 -18.29
CA GLN A 248 -0.74 5.33 -19.03
C GLN A 248 0.39 4.29 -19.05
N ALA A 249 0.68 3.66 -17.91
CA ALA A 249 1.72 2.63 -17.81
C ALA A 249 1.38 1.43 -18.71
N SER A 250 0.11 1.03 -18.72
CA SER A 250 -0.38 -0.03 -19.60
C SER A 250 -0.15 0.27 -21.09
N LYS A 251 -0.02 1.54 -21.50
CA LYS A 251 0.29 1.87 -22.90
C LYS A 251 1.70 1.48 -23.34
N TYR A 252 2.64 1.43 -22.40
CA TYR A 252 4.02 1.01 -22.64
C TYR A 252 4.18 -0.50 -22.55
N LEU A 253 3.23 -1.20 -21.92
CA LEU A 253 3.36 -2.60 -21.53
C LEU A 253 2.43 -3.56 -22.29
N ILE A 254 1.20 -3.13 -22.56
CA ILE A 254 0.14 -3.95 -23.18
C ILE A 254 -0.15 -3.38 -24.55
N GLU A 255 0.22 -4.06 -25.63
CA GLU A 255 -0.03 -3.56 -26.99
C GLU A 255 -1.49 -3.71 -27.42
N GLU A 256 -2.13 -4.82 -27.03
CA GLU A 256 -3.51 -5.09 -27.42
C GLU A 256 -4.49 -4.12 -26.72
N LYS A 257 -5.22 -3.34 -27.53
CA LYS A 257 -6.05 -2.22 -27.04
C LYS A 257 -7.25 -2.71 -26.22
N PHE A 258 -7.87 -3.82 -26.60
CA PHE A 258 -9.03 -4.34 -25.89
C PHE A 258 -8.63 -5.01 -24.57
N LEU A 259 -7.53 -5.74 -24.53
CA LEU A 259 -6.94 -6.31 -23.32
C LEU A 259 -6.56 -5.20 -22.33
N ARG A 260 -6.08 -4.06 -22.84
CA ARG A 260 -5.85 -2.85 -22.04
C ARG A 260 -7.14 -2.27 -21.45
N PHE A 261 -8.24 -2.32 -22.18
CA PHE A 261 -9.55 -1.93 -21.67
C PHE A 261 -10.04 -2.90 -20.58
N ILE A 262 -9.94 -4.21 -20.81
CA ILE A 262 -10.24 -5.25 -19.81
C ILE A 262 -9.38 -5.05 -18.55
N PHE A 263 -8.09 -4.72 -18.71
CA PHE A 263 -7.19 -4.36 -17.60
C PHE A 263 -7.74 -3.22 -16.75
N VAL A 264 -8.20 -2.11 -17.36
CA VAL A 264 -8.77 -0.98 -16.62
C VAL A 264 -10.04 -1.38 -15.87
N VAL A 265 -10.91 -2.19 -16.48
CA VAL A 265 -12.11 -2.72 -15.82
C VAL A 265 -11.73 -3.61 -14.63
N ALA A 266 -10.76 -4.52 -14.81
CA ALA A 266 -10.24 -5.37 -13.75
C ALA A 266 -9.63 -4.55 -12.61
N LEU A 267 -8.89 -3.50 -12.94
CA LEU A 267 -8.31 -2.60 -11.98
C LEU A 267 -9.40 -1.91 -11.15
N VAL A 268 -10.44 -1.34 -11.77
CA VAL A 268 -11.55 -0.71 -11.03
C VAL A 268 -12.27 -1.73 -10.14
N ILE A 269 -12.53 -2.94 -10.63
CA ILE A 269 -13.23 -3.95 -9.85
C ILE A 269 -12.39 -4.37 -8.65
N ILE A 270 -11.14 -4.80 -8.86
CA ILE A 270 -10.30 -5.38 -7.80
C ILE A 270 -9.77 -4.31 -6.84
N ARG A 271 -9.32 -3.16 -7.37
CA ARG A 271 -8.63 -2.10 -6.61
C ARG A 271 -9.56 -1.08 -5.98
N TYR A 272 -10.81 -0.99 -6.45
CA TYR A 272 -11.79 -0.06 -5.90
C TYR A 272 -13.02 -0.78 -5.38
N LEU A 273 -13.74 -1.56 -6.21
CA LEU A 273 -15.03 -2.12 -5.80
C LEU A 273 -14.91 -3.29 -4.81
N SER A 274 -13.90 -4.15 -4.95
CA SER A 274 -13.73 -5.37 -4.14
C SER A 274 -13.16 -5.16 -2.73
N ILE A 275 -12.53 -4.00 -2.46
CA ILE A 275 -11.96 -3.68 -1.13
C ILE A 275 -13.07 -3.59 -0.08
N ASN A 276 -12.82 -4.00 1.16
CA ASN A 276 -13.78 -3.74 2.23
C ASN A 276 -13.76 -2.25 2.60
N HIS A 277 -14.93 -1.61 2.66
CA HIS A 277 -15.07 -0.14 2.63
C HIS A 277 -14.47 0.50 1.37
N ASP A 278 -14.63 1.82 1.19
CA ASP A 278 -13.91 2.50 0.11
C ASP A 278 -12.45 2.72 0.53
N PRO A 279 -11.46 2.58 -0.39
CA PRO A 279 -10.05 2.77 -0.07
C PRO A 279 -9.70 4.22 0.30
N ILE A 280 -10.61 5.18 0.11
CA ILE A 280 -10.42 6.63 0.33
C ILE A 280 -10.76 7.02 1.77
N ARG A 281 -11.61 6.25 2.45
CA ARG A 281 -11.88 6.32 3.89
C ARG A 281 -10.59 6.27 4.72
N LEU A 282 -9.59 5.53 4.26
CA LEU A 282 -8.32 5.30 4.94
C LEU A 282 -7.16 5.91 4.12
N PRO A 283 -6.71 7.14 4.41
CA PRO A 283 -5.63 7.78 3.66
C PRO A 283 -4.32 6.99 3.68
N GLN A 284 -4.12 6.11 4.66
CA GLN A 284 -2.94 5.27 4.75
C GLN A 284 -2.82 4.24 3.62
N VAL A 285 -3.90 3.83 2.93
CA VAL A 285 -3.82 2.87 1.81
C VAL A 285 -3.87 3.55 0.44
N GLN A 286 -3.72 4.88 0.42
CA GLN A 286 -3.88 5.65 -0.81
C GLN A 286 -2.72 5.46 -1.79
N PRO A 287 -2.98 5.61 -3.11
CA PRO A 287 -1.97 5.43 -4.15
C PRO A 287 -0.79 6.41 -4.07
N PHE A 288 -0.98 7.61 -3.51
CA PHE A 288 0.13 8.57 -3.29
C PHE A 288 1.11 8.14 -2.19
N ARG A 289 0.86 7.01 -1.53
CA ARG A 289 1.80 6.32 -0.63
C ARG A 289 2.25 5.00 -1.26
N LEU A 290 1.30 4.08 -1.48
CA LEU A 290 1.61 2.70 -1.87
C LEU A 290 1.92 2.52 -3.38
N ASP A 291 1.53 3.45 -4.23
CA ASP A 291 1.72 3.34 -5.69
C ASP A 291 2.67 4.43 -6.24
N LEU A 292 3.54 4.99 -5.40
CA LEU A 292 4.49 6.03 -5.81
C LEU A 292 5.47 5.54 -6.89
N TRP A 293 5.77 4.24 -6.90
CA TRP A 293 6.59 3.59 -7.92
C TRP A 293 6.11 3.85 -9.34
N LEU A 294 4.80 4.06 -9.55
CA LEU A 294 4.18 4.22 -10.86
C LEU A 294 4.70 5.46 -11.58
N ILE A 295 4.97 6.54 -10.85
CA ILE A 295 5.57 7.76 -11.40
C ILE A 295 6.98 7.46 -11.91
N ALA A 296 7.83 6.83 -11.08
CA ALA A 296 9.19 6.48 -11.47
C ALA A 296 9.22 5.49 -12.64
N PHE A 297 8.28 4.55 -12.67
CA PHE A 297 8.11 3.63 -13.80
C PHE A 297 7.79 4.38 -15.10
N LEU A 298 6.80 5.28 -15.09
CA LEU A 298 6.40 6.06 -16.26
C LEU A 298 7.53 6.97 -16.77
N VAL A 299 8.25 7.63 -15.86
CA VAL A 299 9.41 8.45 -16.20
C VAL A 299 10.50 7.60 -16.82
N THR A 300 10.80 6.44 -16.25
CA THR A 300 11.81 5.51 -16.80
C THR A 300 11.38 4.96 -18.16
N ALA A 301 10.09 4.68 -18.36
CA ALA A 301 9.55 4.24 -19.64
C ALA A 301 9.71 5.31 -20.74
N ARG A 302 9.61 6.59 -20.38
CA ARG A 302 9.73 7.73 -21.31
C ARG A 302 11.18 8.15 -21.56
N PHE A 303 11.98 8.29 -20.52
CA PHE A 303 13.33 8.86 -20.58
C PHE A 303 14.45 7.80 -20.58
N GLY A 304 14.12 6.54 -20.29
CA GLY A 304 15.08 5.44 -20.21
C GLY A 304 15.76 5.31 -18.85
N PHE A 305 16.43 4.17 -18.64
CA PHE A 305 17.12 3.84 -17.38
C PHE A 305 18.40 4.65 -17.15
N ILE A 306 19.13 5.02 -18.21
CA ILE A 306 20.42 5.74 -18.11
C ILE A 306 20.18 7.24 -18.36
N SER A 307 19.25 7.80 -17.58
CA SER A 307 18.85 9.21 -17.66
C SER A 307 18.90 9.85 -16.28
N TRP A 308 19.42 11.07 -16.22
CA TRP A 308 19.44 11.88 -15.00
C TRP A 308 18.02 12.16 -14.50
N VAL A 309 17.03 12.26 -15.39
CA VAL A 309 15.62 12.48 -15.04
C VAL A 309 15.08 11.28 -14.26
N SER A 310 15.33 10.06 -14.74
CA SER A 310 14.90 8.82 -14.07
C SER A 310 15.56 8.69 -12.70
N ALA A 311 16.88 8.90 -12.62
CA ALA A 311 17.61 8.88 -11.36
C ALA A 311 17.08 9.92 -10.36
N SER A 312 16.78 11.14 -10.84
CA SER A 312 16.22 12.21 -10.02
C SER A 312 14.84 11.87 -9.48
N VAL A 313 13.98 11.22 -10.27
CA VAL A 313 12.66 10.81 -9.80
C VAL A 313 12.75 9.69 -8.76
N PHE A 314 13.61 8.68 -8.92
CA PHE A 314 13.84 7.68 -7.87
C PHE A 314 14.42 8.31 -6.60
N ALA A 315 15.33 9.28 -6.73
CA ALA A 315 15.89 10.02 -5.60
C ALA A 315 14.80 10.86 -4.88
N LEU A 316 13.92 11.53 -5.63
CA LEU A 316 12.78 12.25 -5.06
C LEU A 316 11.81 11.31 -4.35
N LEU A 317 11.51 10.14 -4.92
CA LEU A 317 10.68 9.15 -4.24
C LEU A 317 11.29 8.69 -2.92
N TYR A 318 12.62 8.57 -2.84
CA TYR A 318 13.33 8.25 -1.59
C TYR A 318 13.26 9.40 -0.55
N ILE A 319 13.21 10.66 -0.98
CA ILE A 319 12.92 11.81 -0.09
C ILE A 319 11.47 11.75 0.40
N PHE A 320 10.55 11.45 -0.51
CA PHE A 320 9.11 11.47 -0.29
C PHE A 320 8.62 10.34 0.63
N ASP A 321 9.19 9.15 0.47
CA ASP A 321 8.95 7.99 1.31
C ASP A 321 10.29 7.29 1.58
N ASN A 322 10.85 7.51 2.76
CA ASN A 322 12.13 6.94 3.18
C ASN A 322 12.05 5.46 3.61
N SER A 323 10.91 4.79 3.38
CA SER A 323 10.74 3.35 3.46
C SER A 323 10.64 2.73 2.06
N PHE A 324 9.52 2.93 1.37
CA PHE A 324 9.27 2.32 0.06
C PHE A 324 10.12 2.98 -1.03
N GLY A 325 10.32 4.29 -0.99
CA GLY A 325 11.18 5.01 -1.93
C GLY A 325 12.64 4.53 -1.89
N PHE A 326 13.14 4.15 -0.71
CA PHE A 326 14.46 3.52 -0.57
C PHE A 326 14.51 2.16 -1.29
N LEU A 327 13.48 1.32 -1.11
CA LEU A 327 13.41 0.02 -1.77
C LEU A 327 13.25 0.14 -3.29
N TYR A 328 12.44 1.08 -3.77
CA TYR A 328 12.30 1.37 -5.20
C TYR A 328 13.64 1.80 -5.81
N LEU A 329 14.39 2.64 -5.11
CA LEU A 329 15.73 3.04 -5.51
C LEU A 329 16.69 1.84 -5.58
N GLY A 330 16.58 0.88 -4.65
CA GLY A 330 17.31 -0.38 -4.69
C GLY A 330 17.01 -1.20 -5.95
N VAL A 331 15.74 -1.32 -6.34
CA VAL A 331 15.32 -2.02 -7.57
C VAL A 331 15.83 -1.30 -8.82
N TYR A 332 15.83 0.03 -8.82
CA TYR A 332 16.42 0.82 -9.89
C TYR A 332 17.92 0.57 -10.00
N GLY A 333 18.65 0.59 -8.88
CA GLY A 333 20.06 0.24 -8.81
C GLY A 333 20.35 -1.17 -9.35
N LEU A 334 19.57 -2.17 -8.94
CA LEU A 334 19.67 -3.54 -9.46
C LEU A 334 19.47 -3.59 -10.98
N SER A 335 18.51 -2.82 -11.50
CA SER A 335 18.26 -2.71 -12.94
C SER A 335 19.46 -2.11 -13.70
N LEU A 336 20.15 -1.12 -13.12
CA LEU A 336 21.38 -0.55 -13.69
C LEU A 336 22.55 -1.55 -13.65
N VAL A 337 22.70 -2.31 -12.56
CA VAL A 337 23.71 -3.38 -12.44
C VAL A 337 23.49 -4.45 -13.49
N LEU A 338 22.24 -4.90 -13.69
CA LEU A 338 21.92 -5.88 -14.73
C LEU A 338 22.30 -5.36 -16.13
N LYS A 339 22.01 -4.09 -16.43
CA LYS A 339 22.42 -3.46 -17.71
C LYS A 339 23.94 -3.39 -17.87
N TYR A 340 24.67 -3.05 -16.80
CA TYR A 340 26.14 -3.03 -16.77
C TYR A 340 26.76 -4.39 -17.13
N ILE A 341 26.17 -5.47 -16.62
CA ILE A 341 26.64 -6.84 -16.81
C ILE A 341 26.30 -7.32 -18.24
N VAL A 342 25.08 -7.06 -18.71
CA VAL A 342 24.53 -7.68 -19.94
C VAL A 342 25.11 -7.09 -21.23
N SER A 343 25.41 -5.79 -21.27
CA SER A 343 25.76 -5.11 -22.53
C SER A 343 27.01 -4.24 -22.40
N LYS A 344 28.03 -4.51 -23.24
CA LYS A 344 29.23 -3.65 -23.35
C LYS A 344 28.88 -2.20 -23.74
N LYS A 345 27.84 -1.99 -24.56
CA LYS A 345 27.38 -0.65 -24.95
C LYS A 345 26.76 0.09 -23.76
N GLU A 346 25.84 -0.57 -23.05
CA GLU A 346 25.20 0.02 -21.87
C GLU A 346 26.23 0.28 -20.77
N ARG A 347 27.22 -0.61 -20.60
CA ARG A 347 28.34 -0.42 -19.67
C ARG A 347 29.10 0.89 -19.90
N LYS A 348 29.50 1.16 -21.15
CA LYS A 348 30.20 2.42 -21.50
C LYS A 348 29.32 3.63 -21.23
N GLU A 349 28.03 3.53 -21.53
CA GLU A 349 27.09 4.63 -21.31
C GLU A 349 26.87 4.91 -19.80
N LEU A 350 26.73 3.85 -18.99
CA LEU A 350 26.62 3.94 -17.54
C LEU A 350 27.84 4.61 -16.92
N LEU A 351 29.05 4.18 -17.30
CA LEU A 351 30.29 4.79 -16.80
C LEU A 351 30.39 6.27 -17.19
N LYS A 352 30.03 6.62 -18.44
CA LYS A 352 30.04 8.01 -18.91
C LYS A 352 29.05 8.90 -18.14
N LYS A 353 27.89 8.36 -17.75
CA LYS A 353 26.82 9.09 -17.06
C LYS A 353 26.76 8.81 -15.55
N ALA A 354 27.75 8.13 -14.97
CA ALA A 354 27.69 7.65 -13.59
C ALA A 354 27.41 8.78 -12.59
N TRP A 355 28.12 9.90 -12.73
CA TRP A 355 27.89 11.12 -11.94
C TRP A 355 26.43 11.60 -12.01
N GLN A 356 25.83 11.65 -13.20
CA GLN A 356 24.45 12.11 -13.40
C GLN A 356 23.41 11.18 -12.74
N LEU A 357 23.77 9.91 -12.54
CA LEU A 357 22.91 8.93 -11.88
C LEU A 357 23.10 8.93 -10.36
N ILE A 358 24.33 9.09 -9.90
CA ILE A 358 24.70 9.05 -8.47
C ILE A 358 24.36 10.36 -7.76
N PHE A 359 24.54 11.51 -8.41
CA PHE A 359 24.37 12.82 -7.78
C PHE A 359 22.98 13.06 -7.16
N PRO A 360 21.87 12.82 -7.88
CA PRO A 360 20.54 12.99 -7.28
C PRO A 360 20.33 12.06 -6.07
N ILE A 361 20.86 10.84 -6.13
CA ILE A 361 20.76 9.84 -5.06
C ILE A 361 21.55 10.31 -3.83
N ALA A 362 22.75 10.85 -4.02
CA ALA A 362 23.56 11.39 -2.94
C ALA A 362 22.86 12.57 -2.25
N ILE A 363 22.22 13.47 -3.02
CA ILE A 363 21.40 14.56 -2.44
C ILE A 363 20.25 13.99 -1.60
N ALA A 364 19.54 12.98 -2.10
CA ALA A 364 18.45 12.36 -1.34
C ALA A 364 18.92 11.69 -0.05
N ALA A 365 20.10 11.06 -0.07
CA ALA A 365 20.72 10.50 1.13
C ALA A 365 21.10 11.59 2.14
N ILE A 366 21.72 12.69 1.69
CA ILE A 366 22.07 13.84 2.53
C ILE A 366 20.80 14.47 3.13
N PHE A 367 19.75 14.64 2.34
CA PHE A 367 18.46 15.14 2.81
C PHE A 367 17.91 14.28 3.95
N ASN A 368 17.88 12.96 3.75
CA ASN A 368 17.36 12.02 4.75
C ASN A 368 18.21 12.02 6.04
N LEU A 369 19.53 12.07 5.92
CA LEU A 369 20.44 12.21 7.06
C LEU A 369 20.24 13.54 7.80
N TYR A 370 20.05 14.64 7.08
CA TYR A 370 19.89 15.96 7.69
C TYR A 370 18.56 16.12 8.43
N PHE A 371 17.44 15.74 7.81
CA PHE A 371 16.11 15.94 8.39
C PHE A 371 15.69 14.79 9.31
N PHE A 372 15.98 13.53 8.96
CA PHE A 372 15.52 12.35 9.71
C PHE A 372 16.62 11.64 10.50
N GLN A 373 17.88 12.10 10.42
CA GLN A 373 19.03 11.49 11.11
C GLN A 373 19.23 10.01 10.76
N SER A 374 18.71 9.56 9.62
CA SER A 374 18.69 8.14 9.24
C SER A 374 18.52 8.01 7.73
N LEU A 375 19.17 7.01 7.13
CA LEU A 375 18.96 6.63 5.72
C LEU A 375 17.64 5.87 5.50
N THR A 376 17.06 5.30 6.54
CA THR A 376 15.78 4.59 6.47
C THR A 376 14.79 5.18 7.46
N SER A 377 13.50 4.92 7.25
CA SER A 377 12.44 5.50 8.08
C SER A 377 12.62 5.25 9.58
N PRO A 378 12.70 6.32 10.40
CA PRO A 378 12.66 6.19 11.85
C PRO A 378 11.37 5.54 12.35
N ALA A 379 10.25 5.75 11.65
CA ALA A 379 8.98 5.12 11.95
C ALA A 379 9.05 3.60 11.71
N ALA A 380 9.59 3.16 10.58
CA ALA A 380 9.78 1.72 10.32
C ALA A 380 10.68 1.06 11.38
N LYS A 381 11.76 1.72 11.80
CA LYS A 381 12.64 1.24 12.89
C LYS A 381 11.90 1.12 14.22
N LEU A 382 11.03 2.08 14.55
CA LEU A 382 10.21 2.01 15.75
C LEU A 382 9.25 0.82 15.67
N TYR A 383 8.55 0.65 14.54
CA TYR A 383 7.67 -0.50 14.32
C TYR A 383 8.40 -1.84 14.41
N GLU A 384 9.59 -1.97 13.82
CA GLU A 384 10.43 -3.17 13.92
C GLU A 384 10.86 -3.43 15.36
N LYS A 385 11.27 -2.39 16.10
CA LYS A 385 11.67 -2.51 17.50
C LYS A 385 10.53 -2.96 18.39
N VAL A 386 9.32 -2.44 18.18
CA VAL A 386 8.16 -2.75 19.03
C VAL A 386 7.35 -3.96 18.54
N GLN A 387 7.61 -4.43 17.32
CA GLN A 387 6.87 -5.50 16.65
C GLN A 387 5.34 -5.29 16.59
N LEU A 388 4.89 -4.05 16.70
CA LEU A 388 3.45 -3.75 16.74
C LEU A 388 2.80 -3.96 15.38
N GLY A 389 1.70 -4.71 15.37
CA GLY A 389 0.93 -5.00 14.17
C GLY A 389 1.63 -5.93 13.19
N LEU A 390 2.74 -6.57 13.59
CA LEU A 390 3.49 -7.44 12.71
C LEU A 390 2.97 -8.88 12.71
N MET A 391 2.10 -9.22 11.76
CA MET A 391 1.45 -10.53 11.69
C MET A 391 2.12 -11.48 10.69
N PRO A 392 2.43 -12.73 11.11
CA PRO A 392 2.94 -13.77 10.23
C PRO A 392 2.03 -14.04 9.03
N ILE A 393 2.62 -14.40 7.89
CA ILE A 393 1.85 -14.89 6.75
C ILE A 393 1.25 -16.24 7.10
N ALA A 394 -0.09 -16.27 7.14
CA ALA A 394 -0.83 -17.51 7.36
C ALA A 394 -0.59 -18.50 6.21
N TRP A 395 -0.45 -19.79 6.55
CA TRP A 395 -0.22 -20.87 5.57
C TRP A 395 -1.35 -21.04 4.56
N ASN A 396 -2.54 -20.58 4.93
CA ASN A 396 -3.73 -20.57 4.10
C ASN A 396 -4.05 -19.18 3.51
N SER A 397 -3.09 -18.24 3.48
CA SER A 397 -3.31 -16.95 2.84
C SER A 397 -3.37 -17.07 1.30
N PRO A 398 -4.27 -16.35 0.61
CA PRO A 398 -4.26 -16.20 -0.85
C PRO A 398 -2.95 -15.61 -1.40
N PHE A 399 -2.12 -14.98 -0.57
CA PHE A 399 -0.78 -14.54 -0.94
C PHE A 399 0.04 -15.66 -1.60
N TRP A 400 -0.02 -16.89 -1.07
CA TRP A 400 0.79 -18.00 -1.58
C TRP A 400 0.47 -18.35 -3.03
N LEU A 401 -0.80 -18.17 -3.47
CA LEU A 401 -1.17 -18.36 -4.87
C LEU A 401 -0.64 -17.24 -5.77
N ILE A 402 -0.68 -15.99 -5.28
CA ILE A 402 -0.08 -14.85 -5.98
C ILE A 402 1.41 -15.10 -6.16
N PHE A 403 2.09 -15.51 -5.09
CA PHE A 403 3.52 -15.79 -5.07
C PHE A 403 3.88 -16.94 -6.03
N ALA A 404 3.11 -18.04 -6.04
CA ALA A 404 3.26 -19.15 -6.98
C ALA A 404 3.09 -18.74 -8.45
N GLY A 405 2.28 -17.71 -8.72
CA GLY A 405 2.03 -17.18 -10.07
C GLY A 405 3.13 -16.24 -10.61
N LEU A 406 4.00 -15.70 -9.74
CA LEU A 406 5.02 -14.74 -10.16
C LEU A 406 6.03 -15.29 -11.19
N PRO A 407 6.56 -16.53 -11.07
CA PRO A 407 7.47 -17.08 -12.09
C PRO A 407 6.80 -17.27 -13.45
N ILE A 408 5.52 -17.64 -13.46
CA ILE A 408 4.75 -17.77 -14.70
C ILE A 408 4.63 -16.40 -15.36
N CYS A 409 4.34 -15.35 -14.59
CA CYS A 409 4.36 -13.98 -15.12
C CYS A 409 5.76 -13.61 -15.64
N CYS A 410 6.81 -13.87 -14.86
CA CYS A 410 8.21 -13.60 -15.21
C CYS A 410 8.60 -14.25 -16.56
N PHE A 411 8.19 -15.49 -16.79
CA PHE A 411 8.43 -16.20 -18.05
C PHE A 411 7.88 -15.46 -19.26
N TRP A 412 6.61 -15.07 -19.20
CA TRP A 412 5.93 -14.43 -20.32
C TRP A 412 6.39 -13.00 -20.55
N LEU A 413 6.76 -12.27 -19.50
CA LEU A 413 7.30 -10.92 -19.62
C LEU A 413 8.61 -10.89 -20.42
N GLY A 414 9.40 -11.96 -20.35
CA GLY A 414 10.69 -12.06 -21.01
C GLY A 414 11.72 -11.08 -20.46
N LYS A 415 12.74 -10.77 -21.26
CA LYS A 415 13.93 -10.01 -20.82
C LYS A 415 13.86 -8.50 -21.07
N GLN A 416 12.67 -7.95 -21.31
CA GLN A 416 12.54 -6.51 -21.57
C GLN A 416 12.81 -5.73 -20.27
N PRO A 417 13.77 -4.77 -20.25
CA PRO A 417 14.18 -4.10 -19.02
C PRO A 417 13.03 -3.45 -18.26
N LEU A 418 12.08 -2.82 -18.97
CA LEU A 418 10.93 -2.18 -18.33
C LEU A 418 10.00 -3.19 -17.64
N LYS A 419 9.84 -4.39 -18.21
CA LYS A 419 9.03 -5.46 -17.59
C LYS A 419 9.73 -6.10 -16.39
N LEU A 420 11.06 -6.19 -16.43
CA LEU A 420 11.87 -6.65 -15.28
C LEU A 420 11.84 -5.61 -14.14
N LEU A 421 11.84 -4.32 -14.46
CA LEU A 421 11.62 -3.26 -13.48
C LEU A 421 10.24 -3.40 -12.81
N LEU A 422 9.17 -3.62 -13.59
CA LEU A 422 7.83 -3.88 -13.06
C LEU A 422 7.81 -5.09 -12.11
N LEU A 423 8.49 -6.19 -12.47
CA LEU A 423 8.59 -7.37 -11.62
C LEU A 423 9.36 -7.09 -10.32
N GLY A 424 10.48 -6.38 -10.39
CA GLY A 424 11.24 -5.99 -9.19
C GLY A 424 10.45 -5.06 -8.27
N LEU A 425 9.72 -4.09 -8.83
CA LEU A 425 8.82 -3.23 -8.08
C LEU A 425 7.66 -4.03 -7.46
N THR A 426 7.15 -5.06 -8.16
CA THR A 426 6.11 -5.96 -7.61
C THR A 426 6.61 -6.68 -6.37
N LEU A 427 7.85 -7.18 -6.38
CA LEU A 427 8.44 -7.85 -5.20
C LEU A 427 8.60 -6.88 -4.02
N VAL A 428 8.92 -5.61 -4.28
CA VAL A 428 8.99 -4.58 -3.23
C VAL A 428 7.61 -4.22 -2.70
N GLU A 429 6.59 -4.10 -3.56
CA GLU A 429 5.22 -3.80 -3.13
C GLU A 429 4.67 -4.86 -2.17
N LEU A 430 5.03 -6.13 -2.37
CA LEU A 430 4.64 -7.22 -1.48
C LEU A 430 5.17 -7.05 -0.05
N VAL A 431 6.20 -6.21 0.19
CA VAL A 431 6.67 -5.87 1.55
C VAL A 431 5.58 -5.19 2.38
N TYR A 432 4.64 -4.48 1.75
CA TYR A 432 3.50 -3.92 2.47
C TYR A 432 2.60 -5.02 3.07
N PHE A 433 2.60 -6.21 2.49
CA PHE A 433 1.87 -7.37 3.00
C PHE A 433 2.66 -8.16 4.03
N TYR A 434 3.98 -8.31 3.85
CA TYR A 434 4.84 -9.04 4.80
C TYR A 434 4.82 -8.38 6.17
N GLY A 435 4.61 -9.16 7.22
CA GLY A 435 4.44 -8.59 8.55
C GLY A 435 3.22 -7.69 8.70
N ARG A 436 2.27 -7.69 7.78
CA ARG A 436 0.98 -7.01 7.93
C ARG A 436 -0.10 -7.88 7.29
N SER A 437 0.02 -9.19 7.52
CA SER A 437 -0.59 -10.31 6.78
C SER A 437 -2.11 -10.44 6.92
N HIS A 438 -2.82 -9.31 6.91
CA HIS A 438 -4.22 -9.30 6.58
C HIS A 438 -4.39 -9.35 5.07
N ASP A 439 -5.11 -10.35 4.58
CA ASP A 439 -5.34 -10.56 3.15
C ASP A 439 -5.96 -9.35 2.43
N HIS A 440 -6.62 -8.44 3.17
CA HIS A 440 -7.17 -7.20 2.60
C HIS A 440 -6.05 -6.29 2.06
N ASN A 441 -4.84 -6.37 2.62
CA ASN A 441 -3.70 -5.60 2.15
C ASN A 441 -3.25 -6.02 0.75
N LEU A 442 -3.51 -7.27 0.33
CA LEU A 442 -3.26 -7.70 -1.05
C LEU A 442 -4.12 -6.92 -2.05
N LEU A 443 -5.36 -6.58 -1.69
CA LEU A 443 -6.20 -5.70 -2.50
C LEU A 443 -5.64 -4.26 -2.50
N ASN A 444 -5.12 -3.80 -1.35
CA ASN A 444 -4.44 -2.50 -1.18
C ASN A 444 -3.07 -2.41 -1.87
N ILE A 445 -2.49 -3.49 -2.42
CA ILE A 445 -1.34 -3.45 -3.37
C ILE A 445 -1.61 -4.12 -4.72
N SER A 446 -2.84 -4.58 -4.98
CA SER A 446 -3.23 -5.29 -6.21
C SER A 446 -2.99 -4.55 -7.52
N GLY A 447 -2.87 -3.22 -7.54
CA GLY A 447 -2.71 -2.46 -8.77
C GLY A 447 -1.51 -2.91 -9.62
N ILE A 448 -0.33 -3.08 -8.99
CA ILE A 448 0.86 -3.57 -9.68
C ILE A 448 0.72 -5.03 -10.11
N LEU A 449 0.07 -5.87 -9.30
CA LEU A 449 -0.13 -7.29 -9.57
C LEU A 449 -1.06 -7.50 -10.77
N VAL A 450 -2.15 -6.73 -10.85
CA VAL A 450 -3.08 -6.74 -11.98
C VAL A 450 -2.36 -6.24 -13.24
N LEU A 451 -1.55 -5.18 -13.15
CA LEU A 451 -0.76 -4.70 -14.29
C LEU A 451 0.25 -5.76 -14.78
N LEU A 452 0.96 -6.42 -13.86
CA LEU A 452 1.91 -7.49 -14.15
C LEU A 452 1.22 -8.65 -14.87
N PHE A 453 0.07 -9.09 -14.36
CA PHE A 453 -0.74 -10.16 -14.92
C PHE A 453 -1.22 -9.84 -16.34
N PHE A 454 -1.81 -8.67 -16.58
CA PHE A 454 -2.27 -8.31 -17.91
C PHE A 454 -1.11 -8.09 -18.91
N THR A 455 0.06 -7.64 -18.43
CA THR A 455 1.27 -7.54 -19.26
C THR A 455 1.80 -8.92 -19.66
N SER A 456 1.71 -9.91 -18.77
CA SER A 456 2.09 -11.30 -19.06
C SER A 456 1.12 -11.93 -20.08
N LEU A 457 -0.19 -11.68 -19.95
CA LEU A 457 -1.22 -12.08 -20.91
C LEU A 457 -1.00 -11.49 -22.31
N ASP A 458 -0.65 -10.21 -22.43
CA ASP A 458 -0.32 -9.57 -23.72
C ASP A 458 0.90 -10.22 -24.37
N SER A 459 1.90 -10.55 -23.57
CA SER A 459 3.13 -11.20 -24.04
C SER A 459 2.87 -12.63 -24.51
N PHE A 460 1.98 -13.36 -23.82
CA PHE A 460 1.46 -14.65 -24.27
C PHE A 460 0.68 -14.52 -25.59
N ALA A 461 -0.19 -13.52 -25.73
CA ALA A 461 -0.99 -13.31 -26.94
C ALA A 461 -0.11 -13.17 -28.20
N LYS A 462 1.01 -12.44 -28.08
CA LYS A 462 1.97 -12.21 -29.18
C LYS A 462 2.70 -13.47 -29.60
N SER A 463 3.04 -14.35 -28.65
CA SER A 463 3.78 -15.57 -28.94
C SER A 463 2.95 -16.66 -29.60
N HIS A 464 1.62 -16.63 -29.45
CA HIS A 464 0.73 -17.71 -29.92
C HIS A 464 -0.33 -17.28 -30.93
N SER A 465 -0.30 -16.03 -31.42
CA SER A 465 -1.25 -15.43 -32.39
C SER A 465 -2.74 -15.41 -32.01
N LYS A 466 -3.15 -16.11 -30.94
CA LYS A 466 -4.52 -16.22 -30.45
C LYS A 466 -4.82 -15.12 -29.43
N LYS A 467 -5.34 -13.98 -29.90
CA LYS A 467 -5.71 -12.83 -29.04
C LYS A 467 -6.91 -13.08 -28.13
N ILE A 468 -7.79 -14.00 -28.51
CA ILE A 468 -9.06 -14.27 -27.79
C ILE A 468 -8.81 -14.94 -26.42
N LEU A 469 -7.88 -15.89 -26.35
CA LEU A 469 -7.65 -16.64 -25.11
C LEU A 469 -7.19 -15.72 -23.95
N PRO A 470 -6.21 -14.81 -24.13
CA PRO A 470 -5.81 -13.86 -23.09
C PRO A 470 -6.92 -12.92 -22.66
N GLN A 471 -7.75 -12.46 -23.60
CA GLN A 471 -8.92 -11.64 -23.30
C GLN A 471 -9.93 -12.42 -22.45
N ALA A 472 -10.20 -13.67 -22.81
CA ALA A 472 -11.08 -14.57 -22.06
C ALA A 472 -10.55 -14.83 -20.63
N VAL A 473 -9.25 -15.07 -20.48
CA VAL A 473 -8.62 -15.26 -19.15
C VAL A 473 -8.74 -13.99 -18.30
N GLY A 474 -8.49 -12.81 -18.88
CA GLY A 474 -8.69 -11.53 -18.18
C GLY A 474 -10.14 -11.29 -17.77
N LEU A 475 -11.11 -11.68 -18.61
CA LEU A 475 -12.54 -11.63 -18.30
C LEU A 475 -12.91 -12.61 -17.17
N VAL A 476 -12.40 -13.84 -17.20
CA VAL A 476 -12.63 -14.83 -16.14
C VAL A 476 -12.13 -14.31 -14.79
N LEU A 477 -10.95 -13.67 -14.75
CA LEU A 477 -10.45 -13.03 -13.53
C LEU A 477 -11.43 -11.98 -12.98
N ILE A 478 -12.00 -11.14 -13.86
CA ILE A 478 -13.00 -10.14 -13.48
C ILE A 478 -14.25 -10.82 -12.90
N LEU A 479 -14.78 -11.83 -13.59
CA LEU A 479 -16.00 -12.53 -13.17
C LEU A 479 -15.81 -13.25 -11.85
N ILE A 480 -14.68 -13.93 -11.65
CA ILE A 480 -14.33 -14.57 -10.37
C ILE A 480 -14.26 -13.52 -9.27
N SER A 481 -13.61 -12.38 -9.52
CA SER A 481 -13.52 -11.29 -8.54
C SER A 481 -14.90 -10.73 -8.17
N ILE A 482 -15.81 -10.59 -9.14
CA ILE A 482 -17.19 -10.16 -8.89
C ILE A 482 -17.91 -11.15 -7.97
N VAL A 483 -17.79 -12.45 -8.23
CA VAL A 483 -18.46 -13.47 -7.41
C VAL A 483 -17.92 -13.43 -5.98
N ILE A 484 -16.59 -13.52 -5.83
CA ILE A 484 -15.90 -13.58 -4.52
C ILE A 484 -16.18 -12.33 -3.68
N PHE A 485 -16.20 -11.14 -4.29
CA PHE A 485 -16.33 -9.86 -3.60
C PHE A 485 -17.70 -9.18 -3.79
N SER A 486 -18.71 -9.93 -4.22
CA SER A 486 -20.03 -9.40 -4.63
C SER A 486 -20.70 -8.52 -3.57
N GLY A 487 -20.62 -8.87 -2.29
CA GLY A 487 -21.20 -8.09 -1.20
C GLY A 487 -20.52 -6.73 -0.99
N HIS A 488 -19.20 -6.65 -1.19
CA HIS A 488 -18.45 -5.38 -1.11
C HIS A 488 -18.71 -4.49 -2.32
N ILE A 489 -18.81 -5.10 -3.51
CA ILE A 489 -19.13 -4.38 -4.74
C ILE A 489 -20.54 -3.80 -4.64
N PHE A 490 -21.51 -4.63 -4.24
CA PHE A 490 -22.91 -4.22 -4.13
C PHE A 490 -23.10 -3.13 -3.08
N SER A 491 -22.46 -3.23 -1.90
CA SER A 491 -22.60 -2.21 -0.86
C SER A 491 -22.12 -0.83 -1.33
N LYS A 492 -21.02 -0.75 -2.09
CA LYS A 492 -20.55 0.52 -2.68
C LYS A 492 -21.49 1.07 -3.74
N LEU A 493 -22.00 0.22 -4.61
CA LEU A 493 -22.94 0.65 -5.66
C LEU A 493 -24.26 1.14 -5.04
N GLU A 494 -24.74 0.49 -3.98
CA GLU A 494 -25.94 0.92 -3.27
C GLU A 494 -25.69 2.24 -2.54
N ARG A 495 -24.53 2.45 -1.90
CA ARG A 495 -24.17 3.76 -1.34
C ARG A 495 -24.17 4.86 -2.40
N ALA A 496 -23.54 4.60 -3.54
CA ALA A 496 -23.54 5.56 -4.66
C ALA A 496 -24.95 5.90 -5.12
N LYS A 497 -25.83 4.90 -5.24
CA LYS A 497 -27.24 5.10 -5.56
C LYS A 497 -27.96 5.94 -4.51
N ILE A 498 -27.80 5.64 -3.22
CA ILE A 498 -28.42 6.39 -2.12
C ILE A 498 -27.97 7.85 -2.16
N HIS A 499 -26.67 8.11 -2.28
CA HIS A 499 -26.12 9.46 -2.34
C HIS A 499 -26.65 10.25 -3.54
N VAL A 500 -26.74 9.63 -4.73
CA VAL A 500 -27.33 10.25 -5.92
C VAL A 500 -28.81 10.59 -5.69
N LEU A 501 -29.60 9.65 -5.16
CA LEU A 501 -31.04 9.85 -4.93
C LEU A 501 -31.33 10.89 -3.84
N ALA A 502 -30.48 10.95 -2.81
CA ALA A 502 -30.60 11.91 -1.72
C ALA A 502 -30.02 13.29 -2.05
N GLY A 503 -29.34 13.46 -3.19
CA GLY A 503 -28.56 14.67 -3.48
C GLY A 503 -27.42 14.93 -2.49
N GLN A 504 -27.03 13.91 -1.71
CA GLN A 504 -25.98 13.99 -0.71
C GLN A 504 -24.66 13.59 -1.36
N VAL A 505 -23.72 14.52 -1.46
CA VAL A 505 -22.41 14.25 -2.08
C VAL A 505 -21.39 13.77 -1.04
N PHE A 506 -21.61 14.06 0.25
CA PHE A 506 -20.59 13.87 1.29
C PHE A 506 -21.17 13.18 2.54
N PRO A 507 -20.75 11.95 2.86
CA PRO A 507 -21.07 11.35 4.14
C PRO A 507 -20.24 12.01 5.24
N ILE A 508 -20.90 12.53 6.27
CA ILE A 508 -20.27 13.15 7.45
C ILE A 508 -20.54 12.26 8.65
N SER A 509 -19.53 12.03 9.50
CA SER A 509 -19.71 11.22 10.72
C SER A 509 -20.49 11.99 11.79
N ASP A 510 -21.25 11.29 12.62
CA ASP A 510 -21.94 11.89 13.77
C ASP A 510 -20.96 12.57 14.74
N TYR A 511 -19.76 12.01 14.88
CA TYR A 511 -18.67 12.60 15.65
C TYR A 511 -18.19 13.94 15.07
N GLU A 512 -17.96 14.00 13.75
CA GLU A 512 -17.62 15.27 13.09
C GLU A 512 -18.74 16.29 13.26
N VAL A 513 -20.01 15.87 13.13
CA VAL A 513 -21.17 16.76 13.37
C VAL A 513 -21.20 17.27 14.81
N SER A 514 -20.92 16.44 15.80
CA SER A 514 -20.93 16.85 17.22
C SER A 514 -19.83 17.86 17.53
N VAL A 515 -18.63 17.65 16.98
CA VAL A 515 -17.48 18.56 17.09
C VAL A 515 -17.79 19.89 16.42
N LEU A 516 -18.30 19.87 15.18
CA LEU A 516 -18.65 21.07 14.42
C LEU A 516 -19.74 21.92 15.11
N LYS A 517 -20.61 21.32 15.93
CA LYS A 517 -21.61 22.04 16.73
C LYS A 517 -21.00 22.74 17.95
N ASN A 518 -19.82 22.33 18.41
CA ASN A 518 -19.20 22.82 19.63
C ASN A 518 -18.00 23.74 19.33
N THR A 519 -18.27 24.91 18.74
CA THR A 519 -17.23 25.84 18.27
C THR A 519 -16.53 26.62 19.37
N GLN A 520 -17.01 26.56 20.61
CA GLN A 520 -16.48 27.28 21.76
C GLN A 520 -15.94 26.34 22.85
N MET A 521 -15.68 25.08 22.52
CA MET A 521 -15.04 24.15 23.44
C MET A 521 -13.69 24.74 23.87
N PHE A 522 -13.46 24.81 25.18
CA PHE A 522 -12.29 25.46 25.82
C PHE A 522 -12.25 26.99 25.88
N SER A 523 -13.32 27.68 25.48
CA SER A 523 -13.43 29.16 25.64
C SER A 523 -13.30 29.66 27.08
N ILE A 524 -13.46 28.77 28.07
CA ILE A 524 -13.24 29.07 29.49
C ILE A 524 -11.76 29.38 29.81
N TYR A 525 -10.83 28.92 28.98
CA TYR A 525 -9.41 29.23 29.14
C TYR A 525 -9.05 30.52 28.41
N PRO A 526 -8.12 31.33 28.95
CA PRO A 526 -7.54 32.45 28.22
C PRO A 526 -6.99 32.02 26.86
N LYS A 527 -7.11 32.87 25.84
CA LYS A 527 -6.63 32.59 24.47
C LYS A 527 -5.15 32.22 24.37
N GLN A 528 -4.34 32.61 25.36
CA GLN A 528 -2.90 32.36 25.42
C GLN A 528 -2.56 31.00 26.04
N THR A 529 -3.54 30.33 26.65
CA THR A 529 -3.34 29.05 27.30
C THR A 529 -3.06 27.97 26.27
N GLU A 530 -1.93 27.29 26.43
CA GLU A 530 -1.66 26.08 25.65
C GLU A 530 -2.50 24.92 26.20
N ILE A 531 -3.16 24.20 25.29
CA ILE A 531 -4.06 23.10 25.61
C ILE A 531 -3.55 21.85 24.93
N LEU A 532 -3.40 20.77 25.69
CA LEU A 532 -3.10 19.43 25.21
C LEU A 532 -4.35 18.56 25.32
N ILE A 533 -4.92 18.17 24.19
CA ILE A 533 -6.08 17.27 24.16
C ILE A 533 -5.62 15.81 24.16
N LEU A 534 -6.04 15.05 25.17
CA LEU A 534 -5.93 13.61 25.19
C LEU A 534 -7.13 13.02 24.47
N SER A 535 -6.91 12.57 23.23
CA SER A 535 -7.94 12.01 22.35
C SER A 535 -7.31 11.12 21.29
N GLN A 536 -8.09 10.16 20.76
CA GLN A 536 -7.68 9.41 19.56
C GLN A 536 -7.74 10.26 18.29
N PHE A 537 -8.43 11.40 18.35
CA PHE A 537 -8.64 12.35 17.26
C PHE A 537 -8.04 13.72 17.56
N ASP A 538 -7.11 13.80 18.53
CA ASP A 538 -6.46 15.03 19.01
C ASP A 538 -6.09 16.00 17.89
N THR A 539 -5.54 15.47 16.81
CA THR A 539 -5.11 16.24 15.66
C THR A 539 -6.27 16.89 14.91
N PHE A 540 -7.37 16.17 14.69
CA PHE A 540 -8.56 16.73 14.04
C PHE A 540 -9.16 17.83 14.92
N LEU A 541 -9.21 17.59 16.23
CA LEU A 541 -9.70 18.55 17.22
C LEU A 541 -8.85 19.82 17.27
N ASN A 542 -7.53 19.66 17.31
CA ASN A 542 -6.58 20.76 17.30
C ASN A 542 -6.70 21.58 16.01
N TYR A 543 -6.82 20.91 14.86
CA TYR A 543 -7.05 21.60 13.60
C TYR A 543 -8.38 22.37 13.59
N HIS A 544 -9.46 21.75 14.05
CA HIS A 544 -10.79 22.34 14.05
C HIS A 544 -10.89 23.58 14.95
N TRP A 545 -10.38 23.49 16.17
CA TRP A 545 -10.42 24.59 17.15
C TRP A 545 -9.22 25.55 17.06
N GLY A 546 -8.30 25.33 16.12
CA GLY A 546 -7.14 26.21 15.92
C GLY A 546 -6.13 26.14 17.06
N LEU A 547 -6.00 24.99 17.71
CA LEU A 547 -5.06 24.76 18.81
C LEU A 547 -3.69 24.32 18.30
N LYS A 548 -2.67 24.50 19.13
CA LYS A 548 -1.31 24.05 18.86
C LYS A 548 -1.21 22.52 18.97
N GLN A 549 -0.50 21.88 18.04
CA GLN A 549 -0.25 20.44 18.12
C GLN A 549 1.00 20.18 18.96
N ILE A 550 0.80 19.83 20.23
CA ILE A 550 1.87 19.67 21.22
C ILE A 550 2.49 18.27 21.16
N GLY A 551 3.79 18.17 21.45
CA GLY A 551 4.52 16.91 21.58
C GLY A 551 5.19 16.39 20.31
N LYS A 552 6.17 15.49 20.44
CA LYS A 552 6.94 14.97 19.29
C LYS A 552 6.19 13.89 18.50
N ILE A 553 5.40 13.07 19.19
CA ILE A 553 4.66 11.93 18.63
C ILE A 553 3.23 12.41 18.35
N VAL A 554 2.87 12.49 17.07
CA VAL A 554 1.56 13.00 16.62
C VAL A 554 0.98 12.11 15.52
N PRO A 555 -0.34 11.80 15.53
CA PRO A 555 -1.31 12.06 16.61
C PRO A 555 -0.94 11.41 17.95
N PHE A 556 -1.50 11.93 19.05
CA PHE A 556 -1.23 11.47 20.40
C PHE A 556 -1.46 9.96 20.58
N SER A 557 -2.42 9.38 19.84
CA SER A 557 -2.75 7.95 19.85
C SER A 557 -1.62 7.00 19.43
N ILE A 558 -0.56 7.53 18.81
CA ILE A 558 0.64 6.76 18.41
C ILE A 558 1.59 6.54 19.59
N ASN A 559 1.43 7.27 20.71
CA ASN A 559 2.24 7.01 21.89
C ASN A 559 2.13 5.53 22.28
N LEU A 560 3.29 4.93 22.55
CA LEU A 560 3.41 3.48 22.75
C LEU A 560 3.63 3.13 24.21
N TYR A 561 4.53 3.85 24.87
CA TYR A 561 5.09 3.46 26.16
C TYR A 561 4.37 4.17 27.31
N VAL A 562 4.02 3.42 28.36
CA VAL A 562 3.34 3.94 29.55
C VAL A 562 4.20 5.02 30.22
N ASP A 563 5.44 4.71 30.58
CA ASP A 563 6.31 5.65 31.33
C ASP A 563 6.58 6.94 30.54
N LYS A 564 6.97 6.82 29.27
CA LYS A 564 7.26 8.02 28.44
C LYS A 564 6.05 8.91 28.23
N THR A 565 4.86 8.31 28.14
CA THR A 565 3.61 9.08 28.00
C THR A 565 3.29 9.78 29.32
N SER A 566 3.48 9.09 30.45
CA SER A 566 3.30 9.66 31.78
C SER A 566 4.23 10.86 32.01
N ASP A 567 5.52 10.71 31.70
CA ASP A 567 6.53 11.77 31.84
C ASP A 567 6.15 12.98 30.98
N PHE A 568 5.78 12.73 29.72
CA PHE A 568 5.33 13.78 28.80
C PHE A 568 4.13 14.56 29.36
N LEU A 569 3.10 13.89 29.89
CA LEU A 569 1.94 14.57 30.47
C LEU A 569 2.33 15.41 31.69
N LYS A 570 3.13 14.84 32.59
CA LYS A 570 3.59 15.53 33.80
C LYS A 570 4.39 16.79 33.44
N GLU A 571 5.37 16.67 32.54
CA GLU A 571 6.20 17.80 32.09
C GLU A 571 5.36 18.93 31.49
N ASN A 572 4.33 18.61 30.71
CA ASN A 572 3.43 19.62 30.15
C ASN A 572 2.59 20.31 31.24
N ILE A 573 2.06 19.55 32.21
CA ILE A 573 1.34 20.13 33.35
C ILE A 573 2.26 21.06 34.16
N ASP A 574 3.51 20.67 34.38
CA ASP A 574 4.51 21.47 35.09
C ASP A 574 4.84 22.78 34.37
N GLN A 575 4.79 22.77 33.03
CA GLN A 575 4.99 23.95 32.17
C GLN A 575 3.74 24.83 32.08
N GLY A 576 2.65 24.47 32.77
CA GLY A 576 1.40 25.23 32.78
C GLY A 576 0.45 24.94 31.62
N VAL A 577 0.73 23.90 30.81
CA VAL A 577 -0.17 23.44 29.75
C VAL A 577 -1.42 22.82 30.37
N LYS A 578 -2.60 23.18 29.85
CA LYS A 578 -3.86 22.58 30.26
C LYS A 578 -4.08 21.27 29.53
N VAL A 579 -3.88 20.17 30.24
CA VAL A 579 -4.16 18.82 29.72
C VAL A 579 -5.63 18.52 29.93
N VAL A 580 -6.35 18.18 28.85
CA VAL A 580 -7.79 17.96 28.88
C VAL A 580 -8.15 16.63 28.23
N VAL A 581 -9.17 15.99 28.77
CA VAL A 581 -9.78 14.77 28.24
C VAL A 581 -11.20 15.09 27.84
N TRP A 582 -11.56 14.74 26.61
CA TRP A 582 -12.95 14.81 26.15
C TRP A 582 -13.60 13.42 26.07
N GLU A 583 -12.82 12.38 25.79
CA GLU A 583 -13.32 11.04 25.48
C GLU A 583 -13.19 10.09 26.66
N THR A 584 -14.21 9.28 26.91
CA THR A 584 -14.23 8.36 28.04
C THR A 584 -13.13 7.30 27.93
N GLU A 585 -12.79 6.86 26.73
CA GLU A 585 -11.71 5.90 26.47
C GLU A 585 -10.34 6.40 26.98
N MET A 586 -10.13 7.72 26.98
CA MET A 586 -8.88 8.35 27.46
C MET A 586 -8.81 8.40 28.99
N ILE A 587 -9.93 8.22 29.69
CA ILE A 587 -9.95 8.09 31.15
C ILE A 587 -9.31 6.76 31.57
N GLU A 588 -9.59 5.66 30.86
CA GLU A 588 -8.97 4.35 31.13
C GLU A 588 -7.46 4.38 30.87
N MET A 589 -7.01 5.11 29.85
CA MET A 589 -5.58 5.37 29.64
C MET A 589 -4.94 6.02 30.88
N LEU A 590 -5.53 7.07 31.43
CA LEU A 590 -4.98 7.78 32.58
C LEU A 590 -4.83 6.87 33.81
N LYS A 591 -5.80 5.99 34.04
CA LYS A 591 -5.69 4.97 35.10
C LYS A 591 -4.48 4.07 34.89
N GLN A 592 -4.21 3.67 33.65
CA GLN A 592 -3.01 2.89 33.33
C GLN A 592 -1.73 3.72 33.55
N LEU A 593 -1.70 5.00 33.17
CA LEU A 593 -0.52 5.85 33.35
C LEU A 593 -0.12 6.01 34.84
N ASN A 594 -1.08 5.97 35.76
CA ASN A 594 -0.82 5.95 37.21
C ASN A 594 -0.09 4.68 37.67
N SER A 595 -0.06 3.63 36.84
CA SER A 595 0.70 2.41 37.12
C SER A 595 2.16 2.46 36.65
N SER A 596 2.58 3.54 35.98
CA SER A 596 3.97 3.75 35.56
C SER A 596 4.95 3.71 36.74
N ASP A 597 6.16 3.21 36.49
CA ASP A 597 7.18 3.12 37.54
C ASP A 597 7.62 4.52 37.99
N HIS A 598 7.63 5.48 37.07
CA HIS A 598 7.96 6.88 37.35
C HIS A 598 6.97 7.53 38.34
N MET A 599 5.67 7.39 38.09
CA MET A 599 4.64 7.97 38.97
C MET A 599 4.65 7.31 40.35
N LYS A 600 4.83 5.98 40.41
CA LYS A 600 4.98 5.25 41.68
C LYS A 600 6.18 5.71 42.49
N GLN A 601 7.35 5.85 41.85
CA GLN A 601 8.57 6.31 42.53
C GLN A 601 8.42 7.72 43.11
N GLN A 602 7.70 8.60 42.42
CA GLN A 602 7.45 9.96 42.89
C GLN A 602 6.24 10.10 43.82
N MET A 603 5.53 9.00 44.08
CA MET A 603 4.26 8.99 44.82
C MET A 603 3.26 9.97 44.21
N LEU A 604 3.13 9.99 42.88
CA LEU A 604 2.20 10.85 42.15
C LEU A 604 1.08 10.03 41.51
N GLN A 605 -0.08 10.66 41.33
CA GLN A 605 -1.16 10.13 40.51
C GLN A 605 -1.84 11.23 39.70
N PHE A 606 -2.21 10.95 38.46
CA PHE A 606 -3.11 11.77 37.68
C PHE A 606 -4.54 11.66 38.22
N ILE A 607 -5.20 12.82 38.30
CA ILE A 607 -6.58 13.01 38.73
C ILE A 607 -7.36 13.80 37.68
N LEU A 608 -8.67 13.62 37.68
CA LEU A 608 -9.59 14.31 36.77
C LEU A 608 -10.43 15.33 37.53
N ILE A 609 -10.47 16.55 37.01
CA ILE A 609 -11.35 17.62 37.48
C ILE A 609 -12.42 17.81 36.43
N GLN A 610 -13.68 17.61 36.80
CA GLN A 610 -14.80 17.79 35.87
C GLN A 610 -15.00 19.27 35.55
N MET A 611 -15.04 19.57 34.26
CA MET A 611 -15.34 20.89 33.69
C MET A 611 -16.66 20.82 32.92
N SER A 612 -17.13 21.96 32.39
CA SER A 612 -18.34 21.99 31.55
C SER A 612 -18.07 21.30 30.20
N GLY A 613 -18.40 20.01 30.11
CA GLY A 613 -18.33 19.22 28.88
C GLY A 613 -17.01 18.47 28.61
N PHE A 614 -16.04 18.53 29.52
CA PHE A 614 -14.77 17.81 29.44
C PHE A 614 -14.14 17.65 30.84
N TRP A 615 -13.00 16.97 30.95
CA TRP A 615 -12.23 16.87 32.19
C TRP A 615 -10.84 17.50 32.05
N GLU A 616 -10.40 18.27 33.04
CA GLU A 616 -9.01 18.73 33.15
C GLU A 616 -8.20 17.68 33.92
N VAL A 617 -7.02 17.31 33.40
CA VAL A 617 -6.08 16.40 34.04
C VAL A 617 -5.13 17.21 34.90
N LYS A 618 -5.02 16.84 36.18
CA LYS A 618 -3.94 17.29 37.06
C LYS A 618 -3.24 16.08 37.65
N TYR A 619 -2.19 16.31 38.43
CA TYR A 619 -1.61 15.26 39.26
C TYR A 619 -1.46 15.74 40.71
N GLU A 620 -1.47 14.81 41.64
CA GLU A 620 -1.31 15.07 43.07
C GLU A 620 -0.38 14.03 43.72
N LYS A 621 0.09 14.33 44.93
CA LYS A 621 0.86 13.38 45.75
C LYS A 621 -0.07 12.36 46.40
N ILE A 622 0.24 11.08 46.23
CA ILE A 622 -0.41 9.99 46.95
C ILE A 622 0.00 10.09 48.43
N PRO A 623 -0.95 10.15 49.38
CA PRO A 623 -0.65 10.15 50.80
C PRO A 623 0.18 8.90 51.16
N ARG A 624 1.24 9.07 51.97
CA ARG A 624 1.91 7.93 52.61
C ARG A 624 0.98 7.42 53.71
N ASN A 625 0.37 6.25 53.50
CA ASN A 625 -0.24 5.49 54.58
C ASN A 625 0.84 4.72 55.35
#